data_AF-A0A957A6E8-F1
#
_entry.id   AF-A0A957A6E8-F1
#
_cell.length_a   1.000
_cell.length_b   1.000
_cell.length_c   1.000
_cell.angle_alpha   90.00
_cell.angle_beta   90.00
_cell.angle_gamma   90.00
#
_symmetry.space_group_name_H-M   'P 1'
#
loop_
_entity.id
_entity.type
_entity.pdbx_description
1 polymer ?
#
loop_
_entity_poly.entity_id
_entity_poly.type
_entity_poly.pdbx_seq_one_letter_code
_entity_poly.pdbx_strand_id
1 'polypeptide(L)' 'EKLHLTFSLVQTIDDLFSCPQVAARESLRTVTAPDGRTVKMPGRAFRLEGGPPEASRPWPARPGEHTEEVLREWLGS' A
#
# COMPACT_ATOMS: atom_id res chain seq x y z
N GLU A 1 -3.45 -32.89 5.78
CA GLU A 1 -3.08 -33.21 4.39
C GLU A 1 -3.37 -34.62 3.89
N LYS A 2 -3.46 -35.67 4.72
CA LYS A 2 -3.74 -37.06 4.27
C LYS A 2 -5.01 -37.24 3.40
N LEU A 3 -5.94 -36.28 3.42
CA LEU A 3 -7.21 -36.32 2.68
C LEU A 3 -7.22 -35.42 1.43
N HIS A 4 -6.14 -34.67 1.14
CA HIS A 4 -6.07 -33.71 0.02
C HIS A 4 -7.23 -32.70 -0.06
N LEU A 5 -7.79 -32.33 1.10
CA LEU A 5 -8.82 -31.30 1.18
C LEU A 5 -8.16 -29.93 1.28
N THR A 6 -8.56 -29.01 0.41
CA THR A 6 -8.13 -27.61 0.45
C THR A 6 -8.98 -26.85 1.46
N PHE A 7 -8.34 -26.34 2.50
CA PHE A 7 -8.96 -25.47 3.49
C PHE A 7 -7.95 -24.45 4.00
N SER A 8 -8.45 -23.37 4.57
CA SER A 8 -7.66 -22.34 5.24
C SER A 8 -8.43 -21.84 6.45
N LEU A 9 -7.73 -21.23 7.40
CA LEU A 9 -8.35 -20.51 8.50
C LEU A 9 -8.94 -19.19 7.99
N VAL A 10 -10.04 -18.76 8.62
CA VAL A 10 -10.52 -17.39 8.49
C VAL A 10 -9.61 -16.53 9.36
N GLN A 11 -8.76 -15.73 8.72
CA GLN A 11 -7.79 -14.89 9.40
C GLN A 11 -8.43 -13.58 9.87
N THR A 12 -8.03 -13.12 11.06
CA THR A 12 -8.28 -11.78 11.55
C THR A 12 -7.31 -10.78 10.93
N ILE A 13 -7.51 -9.49 11.18
CA ILE A 13 -6.57 -8.45 10.72
C ILE A 13 -5.21 -8.58 11.40
N ASP A 14 -5.16 -8.88 12.70
CA ASP A 14 -3.91 -9.05 13.44
C ASP A 14 -3.07 -10.23 12.93
N ASP A 15 -3.74 -11.31 12.49
CA ASP A 15 -3.08 -12.46 11.87
C ASP A 15 -2.30 -12.06 10.61
N LEU A 16 -2.82 -11.12 9.82
CA LEU A 16 -2.16 -10.66 8.60
C LEU A 16 -0.83 -9.96 8.87
N PHE A 17 -0.70 -9.27 10.00
CA PHE A 17 0.54 -8.57 10.37
C PHE A 17 1.65 -9.53 10.84
N SER A 18 1.29 -10.73 11.28
CA SER A 18 2.21 -11.79 11.71
C SER A 18 2.38 -12.92 10.68
N CYS A 19 1.59 -12.92 9.60
CA CYS A 19 1.61 -13.95 8.57
C CYS A 19 2.97 -14.00 7.82
N PRO A 20 3.69 -15.14 7.85
CA PRO A 20 5.00 -15.26 7.19
C PRO A 20 4.95 -15.02 5.68
N GLN A 21 3.87 -15.44 5.00
CA GLN A 21 3.71 -15.24 3.56
C GLN A 21 3.46 -13.77 3.21
N VAL A 22 2.67 -13.05 4.02
CA VAL A 22 2.44 -11.60 3.82
C VAL A 22 3.74 -10.82 3.98
N ALA A 23 4.54 -11.16 5.00
CA ALA A 23 5.84 -10.54 5.24
C ALA A 23 6.87 -10.85 4.14
N ALA A 24 7.03 -12.13 3.77
CA ALA A 24 8.00 -12.55 2.74
C ALA A 24 7.71 -11.96 1.35
N ARG A 25 6.45 -11.58 1.09
CA ARG A 25 6.01 -11.01 -0.18
C ARG A 25 5.96 -9.50 -0.17
N GLU A 26 6.30 -8.85 0.96
CA GLU A 26 6.21 -7.41 1.14
C GLU A 26 4.80 -6.88 0.82
N SER A 27 3.77 -7.69 1.11
CA SER A 27 2.37 -7.37 0.77
C SER A 27 1.79 -6.23 1.63
N LEU A 28 2.45 -5.94 2.75
CA LEU A 28 2.23 -4.72 3.55
C LEU A 28 3.48 -3.86 3.44
N ARG A 29 3.29 -2.59 3.08
CA ARG A 29 4.34 -1.59 2.98
C ARG A 29 4.30 -0.63 4.15
N THR A 30 5.46 -0.09 4.48
CA THR A 30 5.62 0.94 5.50
C THR A 30 5.74 2.30 4.80
N VAL A 31 4.92 3.27 5.22
CA VAL A 31 4.90 4.62 4.64
C VAL A 31 4.98 5.65 5.77
N THR A 32 5.77 6.68 5.57
CA THR A 32 5.79 7.85 6.46
C THR A 32 4.67 8.80 6.06
N ALA A 33 3.71 9.00 6.96
CA ALA A 33 2.62 9.94 6.83
C ALA A 33 3.14 11.39 6.79
N PRO A 34 2.35 12.35 6.27
CA PRO A 34 2.76 13.76 6.24
C PRO A 34 3.05 14.38 7.61
N ASP A 35 2.44 13.85 8.68
CA ASP A 35 2.67 14.27 10.06
C ASP A 35 3.85 13.56 10.75
N GLY A 36 4.63 12.78 9.98
CA GLY A 36 5.79 12.04 10.47
C GLY A 36 5.48 10.68 11.07
N ARG A 37 4.21 10.27 11.20
CA ARG A 37 3.87 8.93 11.70
C ARG A 37 4.21 7.85 10.69
N THR A 38 4.71 6.72 11.16
CA THR A 38 4.92 5.54 10.32
C THR A 38 3.67 4.67 10.32
N VAL A 39 3.12 4.37 9.14
CA VAL A 39 1.94 3.52 8.99
C VAL A 39 2.26 2.28 8.13
N LYS A 40 1.68 1.13 8.49
CA LYS A 40 1.64 -0.05 7.62
C LYS A 40 0.34 -0.05 6.83
N MET A 41 0.42 -0.23 5.53
CA MET A 41 -0.73 -0.32 4.63
C MET A 41 -0.53 -1.40 3.57
N PRO A 42 -1.60 -1.93 2.96
CA PRO A 42 -1.47 -2.81 1.81
C PRO A 42 -0.64 -2.16 0.69
N GLY A 43 0.31 -2.91 0.15
CA GLY A 43 1.00 -2.54 -1.09
C GLY A 43 0.15 -2.88 -2.32
N ARG A 44 0.81 -2.98 -3.48
CA ARG A 44 0.14 -3.47 -4.70
C ARG A 44 -0.36 -4.91 -4.53
N ALA A 45 -1.60 -5.16 -4.94
CA ALA A 45 -2.22 -6.49 -4.88
C ALA A 45 -1.54 -7.53 -5.78
N PHE A 46 -0.89 -7.08 -6.86
CA PHE A 46 -0.15 -7.92 -7.80
C PHE A 46 1.22 -7.32 -8.11
N ARG A 47 2.18 -8.20 -8.38
CA ARG A 47 3.54 -7.84 -8.80
C ARG A 47 3.60 -7.90 -10.33
N LEU A 48 4.14 -6.85 -10.94
CA LEU A 48 4.33 -6.75 -12.38
C LEU A 48 5.82 -6.54 -12.66
N GLU A 49 6.47 -7.53 -13.26
CA GLU A 49 7.84 -7.37 -13.74
C GLU A 49 7.88 -6.34 -14.88
N GLY A 50 8.83 -5.41 -14.83
CA GLY A 50 8.88 -4.27 -15.76
C GLY A 50 7.79 -3.22 -15.57
N GLY A 51 6.94 -3.35 -14.54
CA GLY A 51 5.92 -2.36 -14.22
C GLY A 51 6.48 -1.05 -13.64
N PRO A 52 5.67 0.02 -13.60
CA PRO A 52 6.10 1.30 -13.02
C PRO A 52 6.45 1.14 -11.54
N PRO A 53 7.36 1.96 -10.99
CA PRO A 53 7.72 1.90 -9.57
C PRO A 53 6.51 2.17 -8.68
N GLU A 54 6.53 1.65 -7.46
CA GLU A 54 5.48 1.90 -6.49
C GLU A 54 5.45 3.38 -6.07
N ALA A 55 4.26 3.90 -5.75
CA ALA A 55 4.13 5.30 -5.36
C ALA A 55 4.93 5.58 -4.09
N SER A 56 5.90 6.49 -4.17
CA SER A 56 6.79 6.84 -3.05
C SER A 56 6.27 8.00 -2.20
N ARG A 57 5.44 8.89 -2.78
CA ARG A 57 4.85 10.02 -2.06
C ARG A 57 3.69 9.54 -1.17
N PRO A 58 3.59 10.03 0.09
CA PRO A 58 2.42 9.78 0.92
C PRO A 58 1.20 10.57 0.40
N TRP A 59 0.04 10.34 1.02
CA TRP A 59 -1.16 11.14 0.72
C TRP A 59 -0.95 12.62 1.10
N PRO A 60 -1.73 13.56 0.53
CA PRO A 60 -1.62 14.98 0.86
C PRO A 60 -1.94 15.25 2.34
N ALA A 61 -1.27 16.22 2.97
CA ALA A 61 -1.54 16.56 4.37
C ALA A 61 -2.90 17.26 4.55
N ARG A 62 -3.37 17.98 3.51
CA ARG A 62 -4.62 18.73 3.55
C ARG A 62 -5.43 18.59 2.26
N PRO A 63 -6.78 18.69 2.33
CA PRO A 63 -7.60 18.85 1.13
C PRO A 63 -7.13 20.06 0.31
N GLY A 64 -6.95 19.88 -1.00
CA GLY A 64 -6.55 20.95 -1.92
C GLY A 64 -5.07 21.31 -1.94
N GLU A 65 -4.19 20.56 -1.26
CA GLU A 65 -2.75 20.86 -1.19
C GLU A 65 -2.07 21.05 -2.55
N HIS A 66 -2.52 20.33 -3.57
CA HIS A 66 -1.96 20.38 -4.93
C HIS A 66 -2.80 21.22 -5.90
N THR A 67 -3.81 21.97 -5.43
CA THR A 67 -4.73 22.70 -6.32
C THR A 67 -4.03 23.75 -7.16
N GLU A 68 -3.16 24.58 -6.55
CA GLU A 68 -2.44 25.63 -7.30
C GLU A 68 -1.47 25.06 -8.33
N GLU A 69 -0.75 23.99 -7.98
CA GLU A 69 0.17 23.26 -8.87
C GLU A 69 -0.56 22.75 -10.11
N VAL A 70 -1.66 22.01 -9.90
CA VAL A 70 -2.45 21.40 -10.98
C VAL A 70 -3.15 22.46 -11.84
N LEU A 71 -3.71 23.51 -11.23
CA LEU A 71 -4.35 24.59 -11.99
C LEU A 71 -3.35 25.34 -12.86
N ARG A 72 -2.13 25.59 -12.36
CA ARG A 72 -1.06 26.20 -13.15
C ARG A 72 -0.65 25.30 -14.32
N GLU A 73 -0.49 24.00 -14.08
CA GLU A 73 -0.16 23.04 -15.13
C GLU A 73 -1.22 23.01 -16.24
N TRP A 74 -2.50 22.99 -15.87
CA TRP A 74 -3.60 22.82 -16.82
C TRP A 74 -3.99 24.12 -17.55
N LEU A 75 -3.94 25.26 -16.85
CA LEU A 75 -4.44 26.54 -17.37
C LEU A 75 -3.33 27.45 -17.88
N GLY A 76 -2.06 27.18 -17.55
CA GLY A 76 -0.91 27.95 -18.02
C GLY A 76 -0.83 29.38 -17.47
N SER A 77 -1.53 29.68 -16.37
CA SER A 77 -1.52 30.97 -15.67
C SER A 77 -0.80 30.90 -14.33
#